data_AF-A0A5M6IWT4-F1
#
_entry.id   AF-A0A5M6IWT4-F1
#
_cell.length_a   1.000
_cell.length_b   1.000
_cell.length_c   1.000
_cell.angle_alpha   90.00
_cell.angle_beta   90.00
_cell.angle_gamma   90.00
#
_symmetry.space_group_name_H-M   'P 1'
#
loop_
_entity.id
_entity.type
_entity.pdbx_description
1 polymer ?
#
loop_
_entity_poly.entity_id
_entity_poly.type
_entity_poly.pdbx_seq_one_letter_code
_entity_poly.pdbx_strand_id
1 'polypeptide(L)'
;MRRDHDPCDPVAITAGASWAGAPSDFVSAAALSYALYLQEPGDANAISLGDIHQGGIGDCFLLAAIGELALLHPDQIRNMIQVNGDGTETVTLYVDENGGMPTATTTSLVPRSVIVNNNLFAANGVNHGPAQCVVNNQKEIWVQVLETAYASLYGAGNVASGYDVLNRGGRPEIAMKVLTGCSADLISPANVTLQLLLDDQAAGDLIVMGTPASGNLPFNLVNSHAYMFDSVTMVNGTAMVKLDNPWGPGNTPPALIPLSQLPGCISGISIGRSPVPDLVADTLRLGSTSVTAGASTTLSYHLGNLGTGSAAAATSKIYLSTNSTISASDTLIATVNEPLLLSYYYMPDSITITLPGNLAAGTYWIGVIADANNQVRESNEGNNISLAVRITVPGASGAWDDVLASPPGSPDAAGAPAPIGFVTPALDFGLPLPSVCTEAATPASPMASGGADALWIGCGGGHPPVIGAAGDWRAFQCNAPGASEGTAVSL
;
A
#
# COMPACT_ATOMS: atom_id res chain seq x y z
N MET A 1 26.64 -22.26 -9.22
CA MET A 1 27.30 -23.30 -8.41
C MET A 1 26.53 -23.49 -7.12
N ARG A 2 25.69 -24.52 -7.04
CA ARG A 2 25.15 -25.19 -5.83
C ARG A 2 24.03 -26.13 -6.28
N ARG A 3 24.20 -27.41 -5.98
CA ARG A 3 23.21 -28.45 -5.61
C ARG A 3 23.71 -29.80 -6.13
N ASP A 4 24.53 -30.43 -5.30
CA ASP A 4 24.68 -31.88 -5.22
C ASP A 4 24.79 -32.19 -3.73
N HIS A 5 23.66 -32.23 -3.03
CA HIS A 5 23.45 -33.10 -1.88
C HIS A 5 22.00 -32.98 -1.41
N ASP A 6 21.31 -34.11 -1.51
CA ASP A 6 20.01 -34.41 -0.97
C ASP A 6 20.20 -34.92 0.47
N PRO A 7 19.69 -34.25 1.52
CA PRO A 7 19.77 -34.75 2.89
C PRO A 7 18.53 -35.55 3.30
N CYS A 8 17.62 -35.90 2.38
CA CYS A 8 16.38 -36.61 2.67
C CYS A 8 16.45 -38.12 2.42
N ASP A 9 17.58 -38.78 2.76
CA ASP A 9 17.62 -40.24 2.84
C ASP A 9 17.32 -40.67 4.30
N PRO A 10 16.12 -41.20 4.60
CA PRO A 10 15.85 -41.72 5.93
C PRO A 10 16.72 -42.97 6.13
N VAL A 11 17.64 -42.90 7.10
CA VAL A 11 18.42 -44.05 7.57
C VAL A 11 17.48 -45.23 7.80
N ALA A 12 17.61 -46.25 6.95
CA ALA A 12 16.87 -47.48 7.05
C ALA A 12 17.15 -48.14 8.41
N ILE A 13 16.18 -48.08 9.32
CA ILE A 13 16.20 -48.89 10.54
C ILE A 13 15.82 -50.32 10.11
N THR A 14 16.84 -51.17 10.01
CA THR A 14 16.71 -52.60 9.80
C THR A 14 15.91 -53.25 10.94
N ALA A 15 14.83 -53.94 10.59
CA ALA A 15 14.06 -54.75 11.52
C ALA A 15 14.92 -55.89 12.08
N GLY A 16 15.09 -55.93 13.40
CA GLY A 16 15.82 -57.00 14.08
C GLY A 16 15.43 -57.13 15.55
N ALA A 17 14.97 -58.32 15.90
CA ALA A 17 14.76 -58.89 17.23
C ALA A 17 13.50 -58.50 18.02
N SER A 18 12.63 -59.51 18.16
CA SER A 18 11.51 -59.61 19.09
C SER A 18 11.96 -59.52 20.55
N TRP A 19 11.38 -58.59 21.31
CA TRP A 19 11.31 -58.65 22.77
C TRP A 19 9.88 -58.44 23.23
N ALA A 20 9.36 -59.42 23.97
CA ALA A 20 8.02 -59.40 24.54
C ALA A 20 8.02 -58.65 25.88
N GLY A 21 7.05 -57.74 26.04
CA GLY A 21 6.64 -57.20 27.35
C GLY A 21 7.05 -55.76 27.64
N ALA A 22 6.19 -54.81 27.25
CA ALA A 22 6.07 -53.48 27.88
C ALA A 22 4.62 -52.98 27.72
N PRO A 23 4.06 -52.23 28.68
CA PRO A 23 2.65 -51.83 28.65
C PRO A 23 2.39 -50.85 27.51
N SER A 24 1.22 -50.98 26.90
CA SER A 24 0.74 -50.12 25.82
C SER A 24 0.38 -48.74 26.34
N ASP A 25 1.38 -47.91 26.59
CA ASP A 25 1.20 -46.47 26.62
C ASP A 25 1.10 -46.01 25.16
N PHE A 26 -0.13 -45.93 24.65
CA PHE A 26 -0.43 -45.18 23.44
C PHE A 26 -0.15 -43.71 23.75
N VAL A 27 1.10 -43.29 23.57
CA VAL A 27 1.43 -41.87 23.41
C VAL A 27 0.74 -41.46 22.12
N SER A 28 -0.40 -40.77 22.23
CA SER A 28 -0.98 -40.07 21.10
C SER A 28 0.11 -39.17 20.54
N ALA A 29 0.48 -39.34 19.27
CA ALA A 29 1.34 -38.36 18.61
C ALA A 29 0.75 -36.97 18.88
N ALA A 30 1.54 -36.09 19.50
CA ALA A 30 1.08 -34.74 19.80
C ALA A 30 0.59 -34.11 18.48
N ALA A 31 -0.63 -33.59 18.47
CA ALA A 31 -1.16 -32.92 17.29
C ALA A 31 -0.21 -31.79 16.89
N LEU A 32 0.11 -31.69 15.60
CA LEU A 32 0.93 -30.60 15.07
C LEU A 32 0.24 -29.27 15.40
N SER A 33 1.03 -28.31 15.89
CA SER A 33 0.56 -26.93 15.98
C SER A 33 0.69 -26.26 14.61
N TYR A 34 -0.09 -25.21 14.36
CA TYR A 34 0.02 -24.42 13.14
C TYR A 34 0.81 -23.14 13.37
N ALA A 35 1.61 -22.77 12.38
CA ALA A 35 2.24 -21.48 12.27
C ALA A 35 1.98 -20.93 10.87
N LEU A 36 1.64 -19.65 10.76
CA LEU A 36 1.30 -19.09 9.46
C LEU A 36 2.50 -19.13 8.51
N TYR A 37 3.66 -18.66 8.98
CA TYR A 37 4.93 -18.67 8.26
C TYR A 37 6.00 -19.38 9.10
N LEU A 38 6.81 -20.22 8.46
CA LEU A 38 7.97 -20.90 9.02
C LEU A 38 9.11 -20.82 7.99
N GLN A 39 10.34 -20.66 8.45
CA GLN A 39 11.49 -20.81 7.57
C GLN A 39 12.04 -22.22 7.68
N GLU A 40 11.94 -23.01 6.61
CA GLU A 40 12.47 -24.36 6.61
C GLU A 40 14.00 -24.38 6.42
N PRO A 41 14.67 -25.45 6.86
CA PRO A 41 16.08 -25.65 6.57
C PRO A 41 16.36 -25.65 5.05
N GLY A 42 17.01 -24.60 4.57
CA GLY A 42 17.39 -24.45 3.16
C GLY A 42 16.66 -23.32 2.45
N ASP A 43 15.57 -22.80 3.03
CA ASP A 43 14.90 -21.64 2.49
C ASP A 43 15.66 -20.35 2.79
N ALA A 44 15.64 -19.44 1.80
CA ALA A 44 16.16 -18.11 1.99
C ALA A 44 15.26 -17.25 2.91
N ASN A 45 13.94 -17.49 2.86
CA ASN A 45 12.92 -16.71 3.56
C ASN A 45 11.79 -17.63 4.04
N ALA A 46 11.00 -17.19 5.03
CA ALA A 46 9.83 -17.92 5.54
C ALA A 46 8.59 -17.94 4.60
N ILE A 47 8.74 -17.41 3.38
CA ILE A 47 7.80 -17.58 2.29
C ILE A 47 8.68 -18.01 1.14
N SER A 48 8.50 -19.23 0.68
CA SER A 48 9.37 -19.90 -0.28
C SER A 48 8.54 -20.65 -1.31
N LEU A 49 9.12 -20.84 -2.50
CA LEU A 49 8.56 -21.78 -3.47
C LEU A 49 8.58 -23.23 -2.94
N GLY A 50 9.46 -23.52 -1.98
CA GLY A 50 9.53 -24.82 -1.30
C GLY A 50 8.25 -25.20 -0.55
N ASP A 51 7.46 -24.19 -0.17
CA ASP A 51 6.25 -24.35 0.65
C ASP A 51 5.05 -24.85 -0.18
N ILE A 52 5.19 -24.94 -1.52
CA ILE A 52 4.06 -25.25 -2.41
C ILE A 52 4.15 -26.69 -2.90
N HIS A 53 3.29 -27.55 -2.36
CA HIS A 53 3.15 -28.95 -2.77
C HIS A 53 1.71 -29.23 -3.16
N GLN A 54 1.38 -29.05 -4.44
CA GLN A 54 0.02 -29.30 -4.93
C GLN A 54 -0.47 -30.69 -4.53
N GLY A 55 -1.72 -30.73 -4.04
CA GLY A 55 -2.40 -31.96 -3.70
C GLY A 55 -3.10 -32.64 -4.89
N GLY A 56 -4.20 -33.32 -4.61
CA GLY A 56 -5.04 -33.98 -5.60
C GLY A 56 -6.14 -33.10 -6.19
N ILE A 57 -6.05 -31.77 -6.08
CA ILE A 57 -7.00 -30.81 -6.64
C ILE A 57 -6.41 -30.23 -7.93
N GLY A 58 -7.25 -30.09 -8.97
CA GLY A 58 -6.89 -29.53 -10.29
C GLY A 58 -6.57 -28.03 -10.34
N ASP A 59 -6.03 -27.45 -9.27
CA ASP A 59 -5.82 -26.01 -9.08
C ASP A 59 -4.39 -25.53 -9.38
N CYS A 60 -3.67 -26.21 -10.26
CA CYS A 60 -2.30 -25.86 -10.65
C CYS A 60 -2.19 -24.39 -11.13
N PHE A 61 -3.24 -23.87 -11.76
CA PHE A 61 -3.32 -22.48 -12.22
C PHE A 61 -3.24 -21.47 -11.07
N LEU A 62 -3.81 -21.81 -9.91
CA LEU A 62 -3.78 -20.99 -8.70
C LEU A 62 -2.43 -21.12 -8.01
N LEU A 63 -1.98 -22.35 -7.78
CA LEU A 63 -0.73 -22.60 -7.06
C LEU A 63 0.50 -22.08 -7.82
N ALA A 64 0.48 -22.14 -9.16
CA ALA A 64 1.53 -21.50 -9.96
C ALA A 64 1.50 -19.96 -9.81
N ALA A 65 0.32 -19.34 -9.79
CA ALA A 65 0.21 -17.89 -9.56
C ALA A 65 0.65 -17.49 -8.14
N ILE A 66 0.29 -18.29 -7.12
CA ILE A 66 0.75 -18.10 -5.74
C ILE A 66 2.28 -18.24 -5.65
N GLY A 67 2.87 -19.19 -6.38
CA GLY A 67 4.31 -19.37 -6.39
C GLY A 67 5.06 -18.22 -7.05
N GLU A 68 4.59 -17.71 -8.19
CA GLU A 68 5.14 -16.47 -8.78
C GLU A 68 5.09 -15.31 -7.79
N LEU A 69 3.97 -15.18 -7.07
CA LEU A 69 3.81 -14.16 -6.03
C LEU A 69 4.79 -14.35 -4.86
N ALA A 70 5.01 -15.59 -4.42
CA ALA A 70 5.96 -15.92 -3.36
C ALA A 70 7.41 -15.65 -3.76
N LEU A 71 7.75 -15.92 -5.01
CA LEU A 71 9.09 -15.69 -5.56
C LEU A 71 9.41 -14.19 -5.67
N LEU A 72 8.45 -13.40 -6.15
CA LEU A 72 8.68 -12.01 -6.55
C LEU A 72 8.23 -10.99 -5.50
N HIS A 73 7.13 -11.26 -4.78
CA HIS A 73 6.45 -10.32 -3.87
C HIS A 73 6.05 -10.95 -2.52
N PRO A 74 6.98 -11.55 -1.76
CA PRO A 74 6.65 -12.20 -0.49
C PRO A 74 6.03 -11.23 0.54
N ASP A 75 6.36 -9.94 0.48
CA ASP A 75 5.77 -8.93 1.36
C ASP A 75 4.29 -8.69 1.08
N GLN A 76 3.84 -8.88 -0.16
CA GLN A 76 2.43 -8.81 -0.48
C GLN A 76 1.64 -9.95 0.15
N ILE A 77 2.22 -11.16 0.19
CA ILE A 77 1.60 -12.30 0.89
C ILE A 77 1.47 -12.00 2.39
N ARG A 78 2.50 -11.38 3.01
CA ARG A 78 2.42 -10.92 4.41
C ARG A 78 1.35 -9.86 4.63
N ASN A 79 1.20 -8.93 3.68
CA ASN A 79 0.22 -7.86 3.78
C ASN A 79 -1.22 -8.34 3.54
N MET A 80 -1.41 -9.38 2.72
CA MET A 80 -2.76 -9.88 2.42
C MET A 80 -3.32 -10.83 3.48
N ILE A 81 -2.48 -11.51 4.28
CA ILE A 81 -2.94 -12.44 5.32
C ILE A 81 -2.74 -11.83 6.71
N GLN A 82 -3.84 -11.61 7.42
CA GLN A 82 -3.87 -11.13 8.79
C GLN A 82 -4.32 -12.23 9.75
N VAL A 83 -3.52 -12.51 10.79
CA VAL A 83 -3.92 -13.45 11.86
C VAL A 83 -4.88 -12.76 12.82
N ASN A 84 -5.99 -13.42 13.14
CA ASN A 84 -6.99 -12.94 14.07
C ASN A 84 -6.79 -13.54 15.48
N GLY A 85 -7.29 -12.85 16.50
CA GLY A 85 -7.19 -13.30 17.90
C GLY A 85 -7.99 -14.56 18.23
N ASP A 86 -8.89 -14.99 17.34
CA ASP A 86 -9.72 -16.20 17.48
C ASP A 86 -9.12 -17.44 16.78
N GLY A 87 -7.92 -17.32 16.22
CA GLY A 87 -7.23 -18.40 15.52
C GLY A 87 -7.67 -18.61 14.07
N THR A 88 -8.42 -17.67 13.50
CA THR A 88 -8.68 -17.57 12.06
C THR A 88 -7.70 -16.62 11.38
N GLU A 89 -7.68 -16.65 10.06
CA GLU A 89 -6.91 -15.73 9.22
C GLU A 89 -7.85 -14.94 8.32
N THR A 90 -7.65 -13.63 8.20
CA THR A 90 -8.30 -12.78 7.22
C THR A 90 -7.39 -12.59 6.02
N VAL A 91 -7.86 -12.99 4.85
CA VAL A 91 -7.17 -12.85 3.57
C VAL A 91 -7.83 -11.75 2.75
N THR A 92 -7.05 -10.80 2.25
CA THR A 92 -7.52 -9.80 1.29
C THR A 92 -7.28 -10.30 -0.14
N LEU A 93 -8.37 -10.57 -0.85
CA LEU A 93 -8.39 -10.91 -2.28
C LEU A 93 -9.08 -9.80 -3.07
N TYR A 94 -9.13 -9.92 -4.39
CA TYR A 94 -9.76 -8.93 -5.26
C TYR A 94 -10.88 -9.54 -6.10
N VAL A 95 -11.98 -8.80 -6.21
CA VAL A 95 -13.19 -9.15 -6.97
C VAL A 95 -13.50 -8.04 -7.97
N ASP A 96 -14.40 -8.30 -8.91
CA ASP A 96 -14.94 -7.22 -9.72
C ASP A 96 -15.76 -6.22 -8.86
N GLU A 97 -16.08 -5.07 -9.42
CA GLU A 97 -16.86 -4.01 -8.76
C GLU A 97 -18.26 -4.44 -8.27
N ASN A 98 -18.80 -5.54 -8.79
CA ASN A 98 -20.08 -6.12 -8.39
C ASN A 98 -19.91 -7.22 -7.31
N GLY A 99 -18.69 -7.48 -6.86
CA GLY A 99 -18.36 -8.52 -5.89
C GLY A 99 -18.22 -9.92 -6.49
N GLY A 100 -18.20 -10.04 -7.82
CA GLY A 100 -18.06 -11.30 -8.55
C GLY A 100 -16.61 -11.69 -8.84
N MET A 101 -16.40 -12.94 -9.27
CA MET A 101 -15.09 -13.40 -9.74
C MET A 101 -14.66 -12.62 -10.99
N PRO A 102 -13.41 -12.10 -11.03
CA PRO A 102 -12.89 -11.44 -12.21
C PRO A 102 -12.93 -12.33 -13.47
N THR A 103 -13.05 -11.65 -14.61
CA THR A 103 -12.99 -12.26 -15.95
C THR A 103 -11.79 -11.70 -16.72
N ALA A 104 -11.55 -12.23 -17.92
CA ALA A 104 -10.46 -11.75 -18.77
C ALA A 104 -10.57 -10.25 -19.07
N THR A 105 -11.79 -9.72 -19.16
CA THR A 105 -12.07 -8.30 -19.48
C THR A 105 -12.28 -7.43 -18.26
N THR A 106 -12.22 -7.97 -17.03
CA THR A 106 -12.33 -7.17 -15.81
C THR A 106 -11.13 -6.23 -15.71
N THR A 107 -11.40 -4.93 -15.62
CA THR A 107 -10.43 -3.84 -15.48
C THR A 107 -10.52 -3.11 -14.14
N SER A 108 -11.67 -3.18 -13.48
CA SER A 108 -11.90 -2.61 -12.14
C SER A 108 -11.93 -3.74 -11.13
N LEU A 109 -11.01 -3.68 -10.16
CA LEU A 109 -10.83 -4.68 -9.11
C LEU A 109 -10.94 -3.99 -7.75
N VAL A 110 -11.71 -4.57 -6.84
CA VAL A 110 -11.92 -4.04 -5.49
C VAL A 110 -11.52 -5.07 -4.45
N PRO A 111 -10.90 -4.66 -3.34
CA PRO A 111 -10.47 -5.58 -2.30
C PRO A 111 -11.68 -6.21 -1.58
N ARG A 112 -11.53 -7.48 -1.20
CA ARG A 112 -12.50 -8.30 -0.51
C ARG A 112 -11.81 -9.14 0.55
N SER A 113 -12.18 -8.91 1.81
CA SER A 113 -11.71 -9.73 2.93
C SER A 113 -12.49 -11.05 3.00
N VAL A 114 -11.75 -12.15 3.13
CA VAL A 114 -12.22 -13.52 3.30
C VAL A 114 -11.66 -14.07 4.60
N ILE A 115 -12.51 -14.57 5.49
CA ILE A 115 -12.08 -15.20 6.75
C ILE A 115 -11.92 -16.69 6.51
N VAL A 116 -10.77 -17.23 6.90
CA VAL A 116 -10.39 -18.64 6.76
C VAL A 116 -10.30 -19.27 8.14
N ASN A 117 -10.88 -20.46 8.27
CA ASN A 117 -10.72 -21.31 9.44
C ASN A 117 -9.92 -22.54 9.02
N ASN A 118 -8.84 -22.84 9.74
CA ASN A 118 -7.93 -23.93 9.42
C ASN A 118 -8.56 -25.33 9.40
N ASN A 119 -9.74 -25.51 10.01
CA ASN A 119 -10.52 -26.75 9.91
C ASN A 119 -11.21 -26.95 8.54
N LEU A 120 -11.17 -25.94 7.66
CA LEU A 120 -11.78 -25.97 6.33
C LEU A 120 -10.80 -26.34 5.21
N PHE A 121 -9.54 -26.60 5.56
CA PHE A 121 -8.53 -27.05 4.59
C PHE A 121 -8.96 -28.36 3.93
N ALA A 122 -8.84 -28.44 2.60
CA ALA A 122 -9.17 -29.66 1.88
C ALA A 122 -8.22 -30.80 2.24
N ALA A 123 -8.76 -32.00 2.46
CA ALA A 123 -7.98 -33.19 2.81
C ALA A 123 -6.99 -33.63 1.72
N ASN A 124 -7.23 -33.25 0.47
CA ASN A 124 -6.37 -33.46 -0.68
C ASN A 124 -5.87 -32.14 -1.29
N GLY A 125 -5.95 -31.02 -0.56
CA GLY A 125 -5.43 -29.73 -1.01
C GLY A 125 -3.91 -29.64 -0.97
N VAL A 126 -3.40 -28.45 -1.21
CA VAL A 126 -1.97 -28.12 -1.09
C VAL A 126 -1.42 -28.51 0.29
N ASN A 127 -0.21 -29.07 0.30
CA ASN A 127 0.50 -29.49 1.52
C ASN A 127 -0.29 -30.46 2.42
N HIS A 128 -1.18 -31.30 1.89
CA HIS A 128 -2.00 -32.21 2.68
C HIS A 128 -1.19 -33.29 3.45
N GLY A 129 0.05 -33.57 3.04
CA GLY A 129 0.91 -34.55 3.70
C GLY A 129 1.27 -34.18 5.15
N PRO A 130 1.37 -35.16 6.07
CA PRO A 130 1.62 -34.88 7.49
C PRO A 130 3.06 -34.42 7.80
N ALA A 131 4.01 -34.65 6.88
CA ALA A 131 5.41 -34.24 7.04
C ALA A 131 5.81 -33.08 6.10
N GLN A 132 4.90 -32.63 5.24
CA GLN A 132 5.14 -31.49 4.36
C GLN A 132 5.04 -30.20 5.16
N CYS A 133 6.04 -29.36 4.98
CA CYS A 133 6.17 -28.07 5.61
C CYS A 133 6.07 -28.09 7.13
N VAL A 134 6.78 -29.03 7.76
CA VAL A 134 6.82 -29.22 9.21
C VAL A 134 8.21 -28.95 9.77
N VAL A 135 8.31 -27.95 10.64
CA VAL A 135 9.54 -27.60 11.38
C VAL A 135 9.21 -27.58 12.86
N ASN A 136 10.01 -28.24 13.69
CA ASN A 136 9.84 -28.25 15.16
C ASN A 136 8.42 -28.61 15.63
N ASN A 137 7.76 -29.59 14.99
CA ASN A 137 6.38 -30.01 15.29
C ASN A 137 5.31 -28.91 15.05
N GLN A 138 5.65 -27.92 14.23
CA GLN A 138 4.73 -26.92 13.71
C GLN A 138 4.59 -27.09 12.20
N LYS A 139 3.36 -27.05 11.70
CA LYS A 139 3.07 -27.08 10.27
C LYS A 139 2.83 -25.66 9.76
N GLU A 140 3.52 -25.31 8.68
CA GLU A 140 3.29 -24.07 7.95
C GLU A 140 1.97 -24.15 7.18
N ILE A 141 1.21 -23.05 7.15
CA ILE A 141 -0.15 -23.05 6.61
C ILE A 141 -0.48 -21.92 5.64
N TRP A 142 0.41 -20.96 5.35
CA TRP A 142 0.05 -19.79 4.53
C TRP A 142 -0.49 -20.18 3.14
N VAL A 143 0.04 -21.24 2.52
CA VAL A 143 -0.45 -21.71 1.21
C VAL A 143 -1.86 -22.32 1.33
N GLN A 144 -2.10 -23.15 2.36
CA GLN A 144 -3.44 -23.69 2.63
C GLN A 144 -4.46 -22.59 2.93
N VAL A 145 -4.04 -21.54 3.65
CA VAL A 145 -4.88 -20.37 3.95
C VAL A 145 -5.29 -19.66 2.65
N LEU A 146 -4.35 -19.38 1.74
CA LEU A 146 -4.66 -18.74 0.46
C LEU A 146 -5.52 -19.62 -0.46
N GLU A 147 -5.21 -20.90 -0.59
CA GLU A 147 -6.00 -21.85 -1.37
C GLU A 147 -7.45 -21.90 -0.86
N THR A 148 -7.63 -21.97 0.46
CA THR A 148 -8.96 -22.00 1.11
C THR A 148 -9.70 -20.67 0.95
N ALA A 149 -9.02 -19.53 1.07
CA ALA A 149 -9.63 -18.22 0.85
C ALA A 149 -10.14 -18.09 -0.60
N TYR A 150 -9.34 -18.53 -1.57
CA TYR A 150 -9.70 -18.51 -2.98
C TYR A 150 -10.87 -19.45 -3.28
N ALA A 151 -10.88 -20.66 -2.71
CA ALA A 151 -12.01 -21.58 -2.78
C ALA A 151 -13.28 -20.97 -2.17
N SER A 152 -13.17 -20.38 -0.98
CA SER A 152 -14.28 -19.66 -0.33
C SER A 152 -14.86 -18.57 -1.22
N LEU A 153 -14.00 -17.78 -1.86
CA LEU A 153 -14.43 -16.71 -2.77
C LEU A 153 -15.21 -17.26 -3.96
N TYR A 154 -14.68 -18.29 -4.63
CA TYR A 154 -15.36 -18.97 -5.74
C TYR A 154 -16.70 -19.59 -5.33
N GLY A 155 -16.75 -20.17 -4.14
CA GLY A 155 -17.94 -20.79 -3.57
C GLY A 155 -18.93 -19.81 -2.96
N ALA A 156 -18.71 -18.49 -3.08
CA ALA A 156 -19.50 -17.45 -2.40
C ALA A 156 -19.67 -17.71 -0.89
N GLY A 157 -18.58 -18.14 -0.23
CA GLY A 157 -18.51 -18.53 1.17
C GLY A 157 -18.64 -20.04 1.42
N ASN A 158 -19.07 -20.84 0.44
CA ASN A 158 -19.08 -22.30 0.54
C ASN A 158 -17.78 -22.89 0.01
N VAL A 159 -16.83 -23.11 0.92
CA VAL A 159 -15.48 -23.63 0.62
C VAL A 159 -15.53 -24.96 -0.14
N ALA A 160 -16.43 -25.89 0.21
CA ALA A 160 -16.53 -27.18 -0.46
C ALA A 160 -16.93 -27.05 -1.93
N SER A 161 -17.95 -26.23 -2.21
CA SER A 161 -18.32 -25.92 -3.60
C SER A 161 -17.23 -25.14 -4.34
N GLY A 162 -16.47 -24.31 -3.63
CA GLY A 162 -15.27 -23.69 -4.15
C GLY A 162 -14.25 -24.70 -4.65
N TYR A 163 -13.86 -25.64 -3.78
CA TYR A 163 -12.91 -26.70 -4.14
C TYR A 163 -13.40 -27.58 -5.31
N ASP A 164 -14.70 -27.86 -5.40
CA ASP A 164 -15.29 -28.55 -6.56
C ASP A 164 -15.10 -27.79 -7.89
N VAL A 165 -15.07 -26.45 -7.84
CA VAL A 165 -14.79 -25.60 -9.00
C VAL A 165 -13.30 -25.60 -9.31
N LEU A 166 -12.46 -25.40 -8.29
CA LEU A 166 -11.00 -25.41 -8.43
C LEU A 166 -10.51 -26.73 -9.05
N ASN A 167 -11.13 -27.85 -8.68
CA ASN A 167 -10.77 -29.17 -9.21
C ASN A 167 -11.05 -29.35 -10.71
N ARG A 168 -11.84 -28.47 -11.33
CA ARG A 168 -12.13 -28.51 -12.77
C ARG A 168 -11.09 -27.75 -13.61
N GLY A 169 -10.10 -27.14 -12.96
CA GLY A 169 -9.12 -26.28 -13.58
C GLY A 169 -9.59 -24.82 -13.67
N GLY A 170 -8.67 -23.97 -14.10
CA GLY A 170 -8.89 -22.53 -14.14
C GLY A 170 -7.82 -21.83 -14.98
N ARG A 171 -7.85 -20.50 -14.94
CA ARG A 171 -7.05 -19.61 -15.77
C ARG A 171 -6.06 -18.84 -14.88
N PRO A 172 -4.74 -18.98 -15.06
CA PRO A 172 -3.76 -18.31 -14.20
C PRO A 172 -3.91 -16.79 -14.16
N GLU A 173 -4.20 -16.16 -15.28
CA GLU A 173 -4.43 -14.72 -15.37
C GLU A 173 -5.64 -14.26 -14.52
N ILE A 174 -6.65 -15.11 -14.31
CA ILE A 174 -7.76 -14.79 -13.41
C ILE A 174 -7.32 -14.92 -11.96
N ALA A 175 -6.56 -15.97 -11.63
CA ALA A 175 -6.00 -16.12 -10.28
C ALA A 175 -5.08 -14.95 -9.92
N MET A 176 -4.23 -14.52 -10.84
CA MET A 176 -3.36 -13.34 -10.66
C MET A 176 -4.17 -12.08 -10.35
N LYS A 177 -5.23 -11.78 -11.12
CA LYS A 177 -6.11 -10.62 -10.83
C LYS A 177 -6.68 -10.66 -9.42
N VAL A 178 -7.12 -11.83 -8.97
CA VAL A 178 -7.72 -12.03 -7.64
C VAL A 178 -6.68 -11.91 -6.53
N LEU A 179 -5.45 -12.38 -6.76
CA LEU A 179 -4.38 -12.32 -5.78
C LEU A 179 -3.76 -10.92 -5.69
N THR A 180 -3.62 -10.22 -6.82
CA THR A 180 -2.86 -8.97 -6.87
C THR A 180 -3.69 -7.72 -6.94
N GLY A 181 -4.93 -7.79 -7.43
CA GLY A 181 -5.71 -6.60 -7.74
C GLY A 181 -5.22 -5.88 -9.00
N CYS A 182 -4.26 -6.45 -9.73
CA CYS A 182 -3.70 -5.87 -10.94
C CYS A 182 -4.29 -6.51 -12.20
N SER A 183 -4.04 -5.89 -13.35
CA SER A 183 -4.38 -6.50 -14.63
C SER A 183 -3.54 -7.75 -14.90
N ALA A 184 -4.09 -8.66 -15.69
CA ALA A 184 -3.37 -9.81 -16.18
C ALA A 184 -3.88 -10.19 -17.57
N ASP A 185 -2.95 -10.56 -18.44
CA ASP A 185 -3.21 -10.83 -19.85
C ASP A 185 -2.76 -12.25 -20.22
N LEU A 186 -3.48 -12.86 -21.16
CA LEU A 186 -3.07 -14.12 -21.78
C LEU A 186 -2.49 -13.82 -23.17
N ILE A 187 -1.23 -14.18 -23.39
CA ILE A 187 -0.54 -13.99 -24.66
C ILE A 187 -0.21 -15.33 -25.32
N SER A 188 -0.15 -15.31 -26.66
CA SER A 188 0.27 -16.46 -27.45
C SER A 188 1.77 -16.69 -27.28
N PRO A 189 2.23 -17.94 -27.09
CA PRO A 189 3.66 -18.25 -27.03
C PRO A 189 4.41 -17.88 -28.31
N ALA A 190 3.72 -17.78 -29.46
CA ALA A 190 4.32 -17.31 -30.72
C ALA A 190 4.68 -15.82 -30.72
N ASN A 191 4.10 -15.04 -29.81
CA ASN A 191 4.32 -13.60 -29.71
C ASN A 191 5.36 -13.24 -28.63
N VAL A 192 5.87 -14.22 -27.89
CA VAL A 192 6.84 -14.00 -26.81
C VAL A 192 8.25 -13.87 -27.36
N THR A 193 8.95 -12.84 -26.89
CA THR A 193 10.35 -12.58 -27.24
C THR A 193 11.22 -12.64 -25.99
N LEU A 194 12.54 -12.77 -26.18
CA LEU A 194 13.49 -12.71 -25.06
C LEU A 194 13.37 -11.38 -24.32
N GLN A 195 13.27 -10.27 -25.07
CA GLN A 195 13.17 -8.94 -24.47
C GLN A 195 11.90 -8.80 -23.63
N LEU A 196 10.76 -9.30 -24.13
CA LEU A 196 9.51 -9.27 -23.37
C LEU A 196 9.65 -9.99 -22.01
N LEU A 197 10.20 -11.21 -22.00
CA LEU A 197 10.40 -11.95 -20.75
C LEU A 197 11.39 -11.26 -19.81
N LEU A 198 12.45 -10.64 -20.35
CA LEU A 198 13.39 -9.87 -19.54
C LEU A 198 12.75 -8.60 -18.96
N ASP A 199 11.89 -7.93 -19.72
CA ASP A 199 11.17 -6.73 -19.28
C ASP A 199 10.15 -7.09 -18.19
N ASP A 200 9.34 -8.13 -18.40
CA ASP A 200 8.37 -8.61 -17.40
C ASP A 200 9.09 -9.11 -16.13
N GLN A 201 10.21 -9.85 -16.26
CA GLN A 201 11.00 -10.29 -15.11
C GLN A 201 11.63 -9.10 -14.36
N ALA A 202 12.13 -8.08 -15.08
CA ALA A 202 12.65 -6.86 -14.46
C ALA A 202 11.55 -6.03 -13.79
N ALA A 203 10.32 -6.11 -14.31
CA ALA A 203 9.14 -5.49 -13.71
C ALA A 203 8.61 -6.26 -12.49
N GLY A 204 9.11 -7.45 -12.22
CA GLY A 204 8.56 -8.35 -11.21
C GLY A 204 7.13 -8.80 -11.56
N ASP A 205 6.77 -8.81 -12.85
CA ASP A 205 5.48 -9.32 -13.28
C ASP A 205 5.43 -10.85 -13.10
N LEU A 206 4.25 -11.38 -12.78
CA LEU A 206 4.02 -12.80 -12.56
C LEU A 206 3.85 -13.48 -13.91
N ILE A 207 4.58 -14.58 -14.17
CA ILE A 207 4.52 -15.29 -15.45
C ILE A 207 4.15 -16.75 -15.21
N VAL A 208 2.98 -17.17 -15.70
CA VAL A 208 2.56 -18.58 -15.64
C VAL A 208 2.36 -19.14 -17.04
N MET A 209 2.98 -20.28 -17.31
CA MET A 209 2.91 -20.94 -18.61
C MET A 209 2.04 -22.21 -18.53
N GLY A 210 0.97 -22.24 -19.33
CA GLY A 210 0.03 -23.37 -19.37
C GLY A 210 0.30 -24.29 -20.56
N THR A 211 0.21 -25.60 -20.36
CA THR A 211 0.42 -26.61 -21.41
C THR A 211 -0.88 -27.03 -22.11
N PRO A 212 -0.81 -27.56 -23.35
CA PRO A 212 -1.97 -28.11 -24.05
C PRO A 212 -2.70 -29.20 -23.27
N ALA A 213 -3.99 -29.37 -23.54
CA ALA A 213 -4.82 -30.34 -22.82
C ALA A 213 -4.43 -31.81 -23.06
N SER A 214 -3.79 -32.10 -24.19
CA SER A 214 -3.40 -33.46 -24.59
C SER A 214 -2.24 -33.42 -25.58
N GLY A 215 -1.45 -34.49 -25.63
CA GLY A 215 -0.35 -34.66 -26.58
C GLY A 215 0.88 -35.29 -25.92
N ASN A 216 1.92 -35.54 -26.72
CA ASN A 216 3.23 -35.92 -26.19
C ASN A 216 4.07 -34.66 -26.06
N LEU A 217 4.21 -34.16 -24.83
CA LEU A 217 4.99 -32.95 -24.59
C LEU A 217 6.48 -33.29 -24.37
N PRO A 218 7.40 -32.53 -24.98
CA PRO A 218 8.82 -32.62 -24.66
C PRO A 218 9.14 -32.00 -23.29
N PHE A 219 10.43 -32.02 -22.91
CA PHE A 219 10.96 -31.31 -21.73
C PHE A 219 10.37 -31.70 -20.39
N ASN A 220 9.87 -32.94 -20.25
CA ASN A 220 9.20 -33.43 -19.04
C ASN A 220 7.96 -32.62 -18.64
N LEU A 221 7.32 -31.96 -19.62
CA LEU A 221 6.07 -31.24 -19.39
C LEU A 221 4.88 -32.20 -19.32
N VAL A 222 3.87 -31.81 -18.54
CA VAL A 222 2.63 -32.54 -18.35
C VAL A 222 1.50 -31.76 -19.01
N ASN A 223 0.57 -32.47 -19.66
CA ASN A 223 -0.60 -31.85 -20.29
C ASN A 223 -1.56 -31.27 -19.25
N SER A 224 -2.37 -30.28 -19.66
CA SER A 224 -3.37 -29.62 -18.81
C SER A 224 -2.78 -29.08 -17.49
N HIS A 225 -1.56 -28.53 -17.54
CA HIS A 225 -0.84 -28.13 -16.35
C HIS A 225 -0.27 -26.71 -16.46
N ALA A 226 -0.24 -26.01 -15.33
CA ALA A 226 0.34 -24.67 -15.22
C ALA A 226 1.68 -24.72 -14.50
N TYR A 227 2.66 -23.99 -15.02
CA TYR A 227 4.02 -23.90 -14.49
C TYR A 227 4.37 -22.46 -14.12
N MET A 228 5.11 -22.33 -13.02
CA MET A 228 5.78 -21.09 -12.63
C MET A 228 6.95 -20.84 -13.58
N PHE A 229 7.23 -19.58 -13.85
CA PHE A 229 8.39 -19.14 -14.60
C PHE A 229 9.52 -18.81 -13.63
N ASP A 230 10.62 -19.56 -13.71
CA ASP A 230 11.80 -19.30 -12.88
C ASP A 230 12.63 -18.17 -13.50
N SER A 231 13.07 -18.38 -14.74
CA SER A 231 14.00 -17.46 -15.40
C SER A 231 14.18 -17.77 -16.89
N VAL A 232 14.78 -16.82 -17.61
CA VAL A 232 15.47 -17.09 -18.89
C VAL A 232 16.98 -17.06 -18.71
N THR A 233 17.66 -18.08 -19.23
CA THR A 233 19.12 -18.18 -19.22
C THR A 233 19.68 -18.45 -20.62
N MET A 234 20.94 -18.06 -20.85
CA MET A 234 21.62 -18.31 -22.12
C MET A 234 22.48 -19.57 -22.03
N VAL A 235 22.19 -20.58 -22.86
CA VAL A 235 23.00 -21.80 -22.99
C VAL A 235 23.53 -21.87 -24.42
N ASN A 236 24.86 -21.76 -24.58
CA ASN A 236 25.52 -21.76 -25.89
C ASN A 236 24.90 -20.77 -26.91
N GLY A 237 24.52 -19.58 -26.44
CA GLY A 237 23.89 -18.55 -27.30
C GLY A 237 22.40 -18.78 -27.57
N THR A 238 21.77 -19.81 -27.01
CA THR A 238 20.33 -20.05 -27.09
C THR A 238 19.66 -19.59 -25.80
N ALA A 239 18.61 -18.78 -25.91
CA ALA A 239 17.76 -18.43 -24.78
C ALA A 239 16.91 -19.64 -24.37
N MET A 240 17.03 -20.03 -23.11
CA MET A 240 16.37 -21.18 -22.52
C MET A 240 15.49 -20.71 -21.35
N VAL A 241 14.22 -21.09 -21.39
CA VAL A 241 13.26 -20.86 -20.32
C VAL A 241 13.38 -21.99 -19.30
N LYS A 242 13.45 -21.62 -18.03
CA LYS A 242 13.33 -22.53 -16.89
C LYS A 242 11.96 -22.36 -16.25
N LEU A 243 11.32 -23.47 -15.93
CA LEU A 243 9.99 -23.51 -15.32
C LEU A 243 10.04 -24.35 -14.04
N ASP A 244 9.21 -23.98 -13.07
CA ASP A 244 8.99 -24.74 -11.84
C ASP A 244 7.57 -25.32 -11.79
N ASN A 245 7.45 -26.49 -11.18
CA ASN A 245 6.20 -27.26 -11.11
C ASN A 245 5.53 -27.07 -9.74
N PRO A 246 4.27 -26.61 -9.65
CA PRO A 246 3.57 -26.42 -8.37
C PRO A 246 3.31 -27.72 -7.60
N TRP A 247 3.59 -28.89 -8.16
CA TRP A 247 3.60 -30.15 -7.42
C TRP A 247 4.64 -30.20 -6.29
N GLY A 248 5.60 -29.27 -6.29
CA GLY A 248 6.55 -29.10 -5.22
C GLY A 248 7.83 -29.93 -5.35
N PRO A 249 8.76 -29.77 -4.40
CA PRO A 249 10.05 -30.44 -4.40
C PRO A 249 9.91 -31.97 -4.38
N GLY A 250 10.83 -32.66 -5.06
CA GLY A 250 10.83 -34.13 -5.19
C GLY A 250 10.14 -34.67 -6.46
N ASN A 251 9.40 -33.82 -7.18
CA ASN A 251 8.92 -34.15 -8.52
C ASN A 251 10.00 -33.92 -9.58
N THR A 252 9.92 -34.66 -10.69
CA THR A 252 10.82 -34.43 -11.84
C THR A 252 10.58 -33.02 -12.41
N PRO A 253 11.58 -32.12 -12.37
CA PRO A 253 11.40 -30.78 -12.88
C PRO A 253 11.36 -30.76 -14.42
N PRO A 254 10.71 -29.76 -15.02
CA PRO A 254 10.84 -29.49 -16.45
C PRO A 254 12.31 -29.34 -16.85
N ALA A 255 12.66 -29.88 -18.01
CA ALA A 255 13.95 -29.56 -18.64
C ALA A 255 13.94 -28.13 -19.16
N LEU A 256 15.12 -27.53 -19.36
CA LEU A 256 15.25 -26.23 -20.01
C LEU A 256 14.61 -26.25 -21.41
N ILE A 257 13.76 -25.26 -21.70
CA ILE A 257 13.01 -25.18 -22.96
C ILE A 257 13.62 -24.06 -23.82
N PRO A 258 14.09 -24.33 -25.05
CA PRO A 258 14.49 -23.24 -25.95
C PRO A 258 13.32 -22.29 -26.17
N LEU A 259 13.54 -20.99 -26.04
CA LEU A 259 12.48 -19.98 -26.21
C LEU A 259 11.72 -20.14 -27.54
N SER A 260 12.45 -20.48 -28.61
CA SER A 260 11.88 -20.72 -29.94
C SER A 260 10.94 -21.93 -30.03
N GLN A 261 10.94 -22.82 -29.02
CA GLN A 261 10.14 -24.03 -28.97
C GLN A 261 8.91 -23.93 -28.06
N LEU A 262 8.71 -22.79 -27.36
CA LEU A 262 7.50 -22.57 -26.56
C LEU A 262 6.20 -22.81 -27.37
N PRO A 263 6.04 -22.34 -28.62
CA PRO A 263 4.79 -22.55 -29.36
C PRO A 263 4.42 -24.02 -29.62
N GLY A 264 5.38 -24.94 -29.49
CA GLY A 264 5.15 -26.38 -29.68
C GLY A 264 4.74 -27.14 -28.42
N CYS A 265 4.88 -26.54 -27.23
CA CYS A 265 4.67 -27.24 -25.95
C CYS A 265 3.93 -26.41 -24.88
N ILE A 266 3.82 -25.09 -25.06
CA ILE A 266 3.04 -24.17 -24.25
C ILE A 266 1.80 -23.76 -25.07
N SER A 267 0.64 -23.74 -24.42
CA SER A 267 -0.65 -23.35 -25.02
C SER A 267 -1.00 -21.88 -24.78
N GLY A 268 -0.44 -21.28 -23.73
CA GLY A 268 -0.67 -19.89 -23.37
C GLY A 268 0.27 -19.44 -22.27
N ILE A 269 0.58 -18.15 -22.26
CA ILE A 269 1.43 -17.51 -21.26
C ILE A 269 0.61 -16.40 -20.62
N SER A 270 0.37 -16.53 -19.32
CA SER A 270 -0.34 -15.54 -18.51
C SER A 270 0.68 -14.60 -17.90
N ILE A 271 0.52 -13.30 -18.13
CA ILE A 271 1.35 -12.24 -17.56
C ILE A 271 0.47 -11.42 -16.62
N GLY A 272 0.68 -11.58 -15.32
CA GLY A 272 0.05 -10.79 -14.27
C GLY A 272 0.93 -9.60 -13.93
N ARG A 273 0.37 -8.39 -14.03
CA ARG A 273 1.14 -7.19 -13.67
C ARG A 273 1.43 -7.17 -12.18
N SER A 274 2.65 -6.78 -11.87
CA SER A 274 3.14 -6.58 -10.53
C SER A 274 2.37 -5.46 -9.85
N PRO A 275 1.92 -5.64 -8.60
CA PRO A 275 1.37 -4.56 -7.81
C PRO A 275 2.51 -3.63 -7.41
N VAL A 276 2.62 -2.55 -8.16
CA VAL A 276 3.57 -1.47 -7.91
C VAL A 276 2.86 -0.33 -7.15
N PRO A 277 3.53 0.29 -6.17
CA PRO A 277 3.05 1.51 -5.53
C PRO A 277 3.06 2.71 -6.51
N ASP A 278 2.42 3.80 -6.12
CA ASP A 278 2.38 5.09 -6.84
C ASP A 278 2.34 6.22 -5.82
N LEU A 279 3.50 6.69 -5.39
CA LEU A 279 3.66 7.67 -4.34
C LEU A 279 3.42 9.09 -4.86
N VAL A 280 2.48 9.78 -4.22
CA VAL A 280 2.15 11.17 -4.52
C VAL A 280 2.24 12.02 -3.27
N ALA A 281 2.67 13.27 -3.43
CA ALA A 281 2.52 14.30 -2.41
C ALA A 281 1.51 15.34 -2.90
N ASP A 282 0.40 15.50 -2.19
CA ASP A 282 -0.67 16.42 -2.57
C ASP A 282 -1.19 17.25 -1.39
N THR A 283 -2.21 18.08 -1.66
CA THR A 283 -2.93 18.87 -0.64
C THR A 283 -2.06 19.75 0.25
N LEU A 284 -0.91 20.20 -0.26
CA LEU A 284 0.01 21.08 0.47
C LEU A 284 -0.69 22.32 1.01
N ARG A 285 -0.44 22.63 2.28
CA ARG A 285 -0.93 23.83 2.99
C ARG A 285 0.15 24.38 3.91
N LEU A 286 0.32 25.69 3.90
CA LEU A 286 1.20 26.40 4.84
C LEU A 286 0.38 26.98 5.99
N GLY A 287 0.89 26.87 7.21
CA GLY A 287 0.30 27.54 8.38
C GLY A 287 0.33 29.06 8.26
N SER A 288 1.45 29.60 7.76
CA SER A 288 1.63 31.01 7.40
C SER A 288 2.20 31.12 5.98
N THR A 289 1.59 31.97 5.15
CA THR A 289 2.03 32.24 3.76
C THR A 289 2.89 33.49 3.62
N SER A 290 3.09 34.25 4.70
CA SER A 290 4.02 35.39 4.77
C SER A 290 4.99 35.18 5.93
N VAL A 291 6.26 34.93 5.62
CA VAL A 291 7.27 34.48 6.58
C VAL A 291 8.59 35.20 6.31
N THR A 292 9.16 35.83 7.32
CA THR A 292 10.47 36.50 7.21
C THR A 292 11.59 35.50 6.95
N ALA A 293 12.64 35.91 6.25
CA ALA A 293 13.83 35.08 6.07
C ALA A 293 14.39 34.56 7.41
N GLY A 294 14.77 33.29 7.48
CA GLY A 294 15.25 32.65 8.70
C GLY A 294 14.16 32.20 9.69
N ALA A 295 12.91 32.62 9.49
CA ALA A 295 11.79 32.16 10.31
C ALA A 295 11.19 30.86 9.76
N SER A 296 10.32 30.25 10.56
CA SER A 296 9.71 28.96 10.27
C SER A 296 8.20 29.07 10.09
N THR A 297 7.64 28.13 9.34
CA THR A 297 6.20 27.90 9.20
C THR A 297 5.95 26.40 9.13
N THR A 298 4.72 25.97 9.34
CA THR A 298 4.35 24.57 9.21
C THR A 298 3.89 24.30 7.78
N LEU A 299 4.41 23.25 7.16
CA LEU A 299 3.89 22.65 5.93
C LEU A 299 3.12 21.39 6.31
N SER A 300 1.88 21.27 5.84
CA SER A 300 1.11 20.02 5.92
C SER A 300 0.77 19.54 4.51
N TYR A 301 0.79 18.23 4.28
CA TYR A 301 0.49 17.59 3.00
C TYR A 301 -0.06 16.18 3.23
N HIS A 302 -0.66 15.56 2.22
CA HIS A 302 -0.87 14.12 2.23
C HIS A 302 0.24 13.44 1.42
N LEU A 303 0.83 12.41 2.01
CA LEU A 303 1.55 11.39 1.27
C LEU A 303 0.55 10.29 0.93
N GLY A 304 0.30 10.07 -0.36
CA GLY A 304 -0.61 9.04 -0.86
C GLY A 304 0.14 7.95 -1.62
N ASN A 305 -0.41 6.74 -1.61
CA ASN A 305 -0.06 5.67 -2.52
C ASN A 305 -1.28 5.33 -3.37
N LEU A 306 -1.29 5.74 -4.65
CA LEU A 306 -2.37 5.47 -5.60
C LEU A 306 -2.24 4.08 -6.27
N GLY A 307 -1.15 3.38 -5.98
CA GLY A 307 -0.79 2.11 -6.60
C GLY A 307 -1.44 0.92 -5.91
N THR A 308 -1.37 -0.21 -6.61
CA THR A 308 -1.87 -1.52 -6.13
C THR A 308 -0.88 -2.21 -5.20
N GLY A 309 0.40 -1.84 -5.26
CA GLY A 309 1.46 -2.31 -4.36
C GLY A 309 1.60 -1.45 -3.11
N SER A 310 2.07 -2.05 -2.01
CA SER A 310 2.54 -1.28 -0.86
C SER A 310 3.89 -0.63 -1.18
N ALA A 311 4.05 0.64 -0.86
CA ALA A 311 5.32 1.33 -0.93
C ALA A 311 6.17 0.99 0.31
N ALA A 312 7.39 0.51 0.12
CA ALA A 312 8.36 0.43 1.19
C ALA A 312 8.69 1.84 1.72
N ALA A 313 9.37 1.92 2.88
CA ALA A 313 9.82 3.20 3.41
C ALA A 313 10.71 3.95 2.41
N ALA A 314 10.44 5.23 2.23
CA ALA A 314 11.04 6.09 1.21
C ALA A 314 11.45 7.45 1.80
N THR A 315 12.11 8.29 1.01
CA THR A 315 12.53 9.64 1.47
C THR A 315 11.82 10.72 0.67
N SER A 316 10.97 11.52 1.30
CA SER A 316 10.46 12.76 0.70
C SER A 316 11.41 13.92 0.97
N LYS A 317 11.47 14.88 0.04
CA LYS A 317 12.25 16.12 0.19
C LYS A 317 11.40 17.33 -0.10
N ILE A 318 11.62 18.39 0.68
CA ILE A 318 10.87 19.64 0.60
C ILE A 318 11.79 20.72 0.05
N TYR A 319 11.32 21.40 -0.98
CA TYR A 319 12.09 22.37 -1.73
C TYR A 319 11.45 23.76 -1.71
N LEU A 320 12.31 24.78 -1.68
CA LEU A 320 11.98 26.17 -1.92
C LEU A 320 12.48 26.58 -3.31
N SER A 321 11.55 26.98 -4.18
CA SER A 321 11.80 27.42 -5.55
C SER A 321 11.56 28.91 -5.76
N THR A 322 12.25 29.47 -6.75
CA THR A 322 12.03 30.82 -7.28
C THR A 322 11.04 30.85 -8.46
N ASN A 323 10.39 29.73 -8.77
CA ASN A 323 9.27 29.67 -9.71
C ASN A 323 8.25 28.62 -9.25
N SER A 324 7.10 28.52 -9.92
CA SER A 324 6.01 27.61 -9.53
C SER A 324 6.24 26.14 -9.87
N THR A 325 7.35 25.80 -10.53
CA THR A 325 7.72 24.45 -10.93
C THR A 325 8.79 23.92 -9.98
N ILE A 326 8.47 22.85 -9.27
CA ILE A 326 9.34 22.25 -8.26
C ILE A 326 10.24 21.20 -8.92
N SER A 327 11.50 21.17 -8.51
CA SER A 327 12.52 20.28 -9.03
C SER A 327 13.59 19.99 -7.99
N ALA A 328 14.39 18.94 -8.22
CA ALA A 328 15.54 18.62 -7.38
C ALA A 328 16.68 19.67 -7.44
N SER A 329 16.62 20.63 -8.36
CA SER A 329 17.58 21.73 -8.47
C SER A 329 17.26 22.94 -7.59
N ASP A 330 16.05 22.96 -7.00
CA ASP A 330 15.62 23.99 -6.08
C ASP A 330 16.33 23.87 -4.71
N THR A 331 16.11 24.86 -3.83
CA THR A 331 16.76 24.86 -2.52
C THR A 331 16.10 23.84 -1.60
N LEU A 332 16.80 22.76 -1.26
CA LEU A 332 16.35 21.79 -0.26
C LEU A 332 16.23 22.47 1.12
N ILE A 333 15.05 22.40 1.74
CA ILE A 333 14.77 23.00 3.06
C ILE A 333 14.41 21.99 4.14
N ALA A 334 13.95 20.78 3.77
CA ALA A 334 13.73 19.69 4.71
C ALA A 334 13.77 18.32 4.02
N THR A 335 13.97 17.28 4.81
CA THR A 335 13.96 15.87 4.39
C THR A 335 13.09 15.10 5.37
N VAL A 336 12.23 14.24 4.85
CA VAL A 336 11.26 13.45 5.61
C VAL A 336 11.49 11.98 5.27
N ASN A 337 11.60 11.14 6.29
CA ASN A 337 11.66 9.69 6.12
C ASN A 337 10.24 9.15 6.24
N GLU A 338 9.70 8.69 5.12
CA GLU A 338 8.34 8.17 5.03
C GLU A 338 8.32 6.69 5.44
N PRO A 339 7.34 6.24 6.23
CA PRO A 339 7.19 4.84 6.56
C PRO A 339 6.63 4.04 5.39
N LEU A 340 6.48 2.72 5.57
CA LEU A 340 5.73 1.88 4.63
C LEU A 340 4.30 2.41 4.48
N LEU A 341 3.84 2.54 3.23
CA LEU A 341 2.49 3.00 2.91
C LEU A 341 1.75 1.91 2.14
N LEU A 342 0.64 1.42 2.71
CA LEU A 342 -0.18 0.39 2.07
C LEU A 342 -0.76 0.88 0.74
N SER A 343 -1.19 -0.06 -0.11
CA SER A 343 -1.86 0.27 -1.37
C SER A 343 -3.14 1.07 -1.14
N TYR A 344 -3.42 2.03 -2.03
CA TYR A 344 -4.56 2.94 -1.95
C TYR A 344 -4.72 3.70 -0.62
N TYR A 345 -3.65 3.80 0.16
CA TYR A 345 -3.66 4.46 1.46
C TYR A 345 -2.98 5.82 1.38
N TYR A 346 -3.38 6.72 2.27
CA TYR A 346 -2.74 8.01 2.44
C TYR A 346 -2.52 8.30 3.91
N MET A 347 -1.47 9.07 4.21
CA MET A 347 -1.24 9.60 5.54
C MET A 347 -1.02 11.11 5.49
N PRO A 348 -1.65 11.86 6.41
CA PRO A 348 -1.30 13.25 6.60
C PRO A 348 0.08 13.35 7.24
N ASP A 349 0.88 14.26 6.71
CA ASP A 349 2.16 14.67 7.28
C ASP A 349 2.14 16.17 7.59
N SER A 350 2.89 16.56 8.61
CA SER A 350 3.05 17.94 9.05
C SER A 350 4.45 18.17 9.60
N ILE A 351 5.17 19.11 9.00
CA ILE A 351 6.55 19.42 9.34
C ILE A 351 6.78 20.92 9.46
N THR A 352 7.62 21.31 10.43
CA THR A 352 8.11 22.68 10.53
C THR A 352 9.26 22.89 9.56
N ILE A 353 9.08 23.80 8.61
CA ILE A 353 10.09 24.19 7.63
C ILE A 353 10.66 25.57 7.99
N THR A 354 11.96 25.76 7.77
CA THR A 354 12.65 27.04 8.05
C THR A 354 13.17 27.63 6.74
N LEU A 355 12.86 28.89 6.49
CA LEU A 355 13.34 29.58 5.30
C LEU A 355 14.82 29.95 5.44
N PRO A 356 15.63 29.87 4.37
CA PRO A 356 16.99 30.39 4.39
C PRO A 356 17.05 31.85 4.88
N GLY A 357 18.03 32.16 5.73
CA GLY A 357 18.15 33.48 6.36
C GLY A 357 18.58 34.60 5.40
N ASN A 358 19.06 34.25 4.22
CA ASN A 358 19.59 35.17 3.21
C ASN A 358 18.61 35.43 2.05
N LEU A 359 17.34 35.03 2.17
CA LEU A 359 16.35 35.30 1.14
C LEU A 359 16.07 36.81 1.03
N ALA A 360 16.01 37.30 -0.20
CA ALA A 360 15.49 38.62 -0.48
C ALA A 360 13.98 38.66 -0.28
N ALA A 361 13.43 39.86 -0.09
CA ALA A 361 11.99 40.05 -0.12
C ALA A 361 11.44 39.66 -1.51
N GLY A 362 10.36 38.88 -1.53
CA GLY A 362 9.86 38.35 -2.79
C GLY A 362 8.83 37.25 -2.64
N THR A 363 8.42 36.71 -3.79
CA THR A 363 7.54 35.55 -3.87
C THR A 363 8.37 34.32 -4.20
N TYR A 364 8.15 33.26 -3.44
CA TYR A 364 8.75 31.95 -3.61
C TYR A 364 7.65 30.88 -3.59
N TRP A 365 8.04 29.65 -3.89
CA TRP A 365 7.15 28.50 -3.92
C TRP A 365 7.75 27.35 -3.15
N ILE A 366 6.92 26.60 -2.43
CA ILE A 366 7.32 25.41 -1.70
C ILE A 366 6.62 24.20 -2.31
N GLY A 367 7.35 23.10 -2.43
CA GLY A 367 6.81 21.82 -2.86
C GLY A 367 7.50 20.65 -2.21
N VAL A 368 6.87 19.48 -2.35
CA VAL A 368 7.37 18.19 -1.89
C VAL A 368 7.65 17.33 -3.12
N ILE A 369 8.75 16.59 -3.08
CA ILE A 369 8.99 15.47 -3.99
C ILE A 369 8.92 14.20 -3.12
N ALA A 370 7.89 13.39 -3.31
CA ALA A 370 7.79 12.06 -2.72
C ALA A 370 8.86 11.14 -3.32
N ASP A 371 9.35 10.18 -2.55
CA ASP A 371 10.47 9.30 -2.93
C ASP A 371 11.59 10.01 -3.73
N ALA A 372 12.07 11.15 -3.23
CA ALA A 372 13.01 12.03 -3.88
C ALA A 372 14.41 11.41 -4.13
N ASN A 373 14.61 10.17 -3.71
CA ASN A 373 15.82 9.37 -3.96
C ASN A 373 15.57 8.20 -4.93
N ASN A 374 14.34 8.04 -5.44
CA ASN A 374 13.95 6.97 -6.36
C ASN A 374 14.22 5.57 -5.76
N GLN A 375 13.87 5.39 -4.48
CA GLN A 375 14.12 4.17 -3.70
C GLN A 375 13.05 3.12 -3.93
N VAL A 376 11.83 3.55 -4.26
CA VAL A 376 10.68 2.71 -4.51
C VAL A 376 10.46 2.72 -6.02
N ARG A 377 10.26 1.54 -6.62
CA ARG A 377 9.83 1.45 -8.02
C ARG A 377 8.32 1.61 -8.05
N GLU A 378 7.86 2.59 -8.81
CA GLU A 378 6.45 2.97 -8.84
C GLU A 378 5.79 2.68 -10.20
N SER A 379 4.45 2.64 -10.27
CA SER A 379 3.75 2.60 -11.57
C SER A 379 3.93 3.87 -12.37
N ASN A 380 4.19 4.99 -11.70
CA ASN A 380 4.38 6.28 -12.31
C ASN A 380 5.39 7.08 -11.50
N GLU A 381 6.61 7.22 -12.02
CA GLU A 381 7.66 8.06 -11.40
C GLU A 381 7.46 9.56 -11.71
N GLY A 382 6.45 9.89 -12.51
CA GLY A 382 6.22 11.23 -13.05
C GLY A 382 5.32 12.13 -12.21
N ASN A 383 4.66 11.59 -11.18
CA ASN A 383 3.69 12.29 -10.33
C ASN A 383 4.11 12.41 -8.86
N ASN A 384 5.37 12.11 -8.54
CA ASN A 384 5.92 12.26 -7.19
C ASN A 384 6.12 13.73 -6.79
N ILE A 385 6.17 14.64 -7.77
CA ILE A 385 6.37 16.08 -7.55
C ILE A 385 5.01 16.74 -7.30
N SER A 386 4.86 17.36 -6.14
CA SER A 386 3.63 18.05 -5.75
C SER A 386 3.39 19.33 -6.56
N LEU A 387 2.14 19.80 -6.59
CA LEU A 387 1.86 21.20 -6.91
C LEU A 387 2.51 22.12 -5.87
N ALA A 388 2.96 23.29 -6.31
CA ALA A 388 3.65 24.23 -5.45
C ALA A 388 2.68 25.16 -4.71
N VAL A 389 2.99 25.47 -3.45
CA VAL A 389 2.28 26.48 -2.66
C VAL A 389 3.10 27.76 -2.53
N ARG A 390 2.44 28.91 -2.70
CA ARG A 390 3.11 30.22 -2.67
C ARG A 390 3.44 30.64 -1.24
N ILE A 391 4.65 31.16 -1.06
CA ILE A 391 5.08 31.84 0.17
C ILE A 391 5.69 33.19 -0.16
N THR A 392 5.44 34.19 0.68
CA THR A 392 5.96 35.55 0.53
C THR A 392 6.97 35.82 1.62
N VAL A 393 8.16 36.29 1.23
CA VAL A 393 9.14 36.87 2.15
C VAL A 393 8.89 38.38 2.18
N PRO A 394 8.36 38.95 3.27
CA PRO A 394 8.09 40.38 3.33
C PRO A 394 9.39 41.18 3.32
N GLY A 395 9.33 42.39 2.75
CA GLY A 395 10.41 43.37 2.89
C GLY A 395 10.61 43.72 4.37
N ALA A 396 11.85 44.02 4.76
CA ALA A 396 12.08 44.69 6.03
C ALA A 396 11.25 45.97 6.01
N SER A 397 10.22 46.04 6.87
CA SER A 397 9.53 47.30 7.13
C SER A 397 10.58 48.22 7.71
N GLY A 398 11.01 49.21 6.93
CA GLY A 398 11.91 50.24 7.42
C GLY A 398 11.31 50.79 8.71
N ALA A 399 11.99 50.59 9.83
CA ALA A 399 11.76 51.41 10.99
C ALA A 399 11.99 52.84 10.49
N TRP A 400 10.93 53.63 10.42
CA TRP A 400 11.08 55.08 10.35
C TRP A 400 11.73 55.45 11.68
N ASP A 401 13.07 55.52 11.70
CA ASP A 401 13.79 56.26 12.72
C ASP A 401 13.33 57.71 12.55
N ASP A 402 12.25 58.05 13.26
CA ASP A 402 11.80 59.42 13.49
C ASP A 402 12.85 60.12 14.36
N VAL A 403 13.98 60.46 13.74
CA VAL A 403 14.93 61.40 14.28
C VAL A 403 14.30 62.78 14.13
N LEU A 404 13.44 63.12 15.09
CA LEU A 404 13.07 64.50 15.37
C LEU A 404 14.35 65.24 15.80
N ALA A 405 15.09 65.73 14.81
CA ALA A 405 16.17 66.68 15.00
C ALA A 405 15.61 67.93 15.68
N SER A 406 15.97 68.12 16.95
CA SER A 406 15.69 69.36 17.68
C SER A 406 16.43 70.52 16.99
N PRO A 407 15.79 71.68 16.72
CA PRO A 407 16.49 72.83 16.19
C PRO A 407 17.31 73.52 17.30
N PRO A 408 18.44 74.19 16.97
CA PRO A 408 19.23 74.92 17.97
C PRO A 408 18.50 76.20 18.42
N GLY A 409 18.59 76.50 19.71
CA GLY A 409 17.90 77.62 20.35
C GLY A 409 18.43 79.02 19.99
N SER A 410 17.46 79.91 19.76
CA SER A 410 17.28 81.33 20.16
C SER A 410 18.39 82.39 19.91
N PRO A 411 18.00 83.66 19.68
CA PRO A 411 17.68 84.56 20.81
C PRO A 411 16.42 85.46 20.67
N ASP A 412 15.81 85.74 21.82
CA ASP A 412 15.03 86.90 22.28
C ASP A 412 13.95 87.59 21.41
N ALA A 413 12.70 87.64 21.93
CA ALA A 413 12.09 88.83 22.58
C ALA A 413 10.55 88.94 22.44
N ALA A 414 9.89 89.08 23.60
CA ALA A 414 8.70 89.89 23.92
C ALA A 414 7.31 89.64 23.28
N GLY A 415 6.32 89.40 24.16
CA GLY A 415 5.00 90.06 24.10
C GLY A 415 3.79 89.26 23.59
N ALA A 416 2.91 88.84 24.51
CA ALA A 416 1.51 88.44 24.24
C ALA A 416 0.62 89.69 23.98
N PRO A 417 -0.71 89.63 23.63
CA PRO A 417 -1.62 88.47 23.58
C PRO A 417 -2.70 88.39 22.44
N ALA A 418 -3.26 87.18 22.23
CA ALA A 418 -4.68 86.80 21.91
C ALA A 418 -5.46 87.38 20.68
N PRO A 419 -6.63 86.83 20.24
CA PRO A 419 -7.08 85.44 20.08
C PRO A 419 -7.91 85.17 18.77
N ILE A 420 -8.49 83.95 18.65
CA ILE A 420 -9.67 83.49 17.85
C ILE A 420 -9.72 83.60 16.31
N GLY A 421 -10.02 82.46 15.67
CA GLY A 421 -10.49 82.35 14.28
C GLY A 421 -11.06 80.96 13.96
N PHE A 422 -12.29 80.69 14.39
CA PHE A 422 -13.14 79.62 13.87
C PHE A 422 -13.68 80.01 12.49
N VAL A 423 -13.63 79.11 11.49
CA VAL A 423 -14.75 78.88 10.53
C VAL A 423 -14.68 77.42 10.01
N THR A 424 -15.68 76.62 10.37
CA THR A 424 -16.10 75.36 9.71
C THR A 424 -17.01 75.68 8.50
N PRO A 425 -17.17 74.78 7.49
CA PRO A 425 -18.15 73.68 7.58
C PRO A 425 -17.57 72.36 7.02
N ALA A 426 -17.70 71.21 7.69
CA ALA A 426 -18.87 70.34 7.88
C ALA A 426 -19.36 69.64 6.59
N LEU A 427 -19.25 68.30 6.60
CA LEU A 427 -20.10 67.24 6.02
C LEU A 427 -19.37 65.91 6.35
N ASP A 428 -19.47 65.36 7.56
CA ASP A 428 -20.49 64.41 8.05
C ASP A 428 -20.91 63.32 7.04
N PHE A 429 -20.40 62.11 7.27
CA PHE A 429 -21.22 60.91 7.39
C PHE A 429 -20.61 60.02 8.48
N GLY A 430 -21.29 59.94 9.63
CA GLY A 430 -21.07 58.94 10.68
C GLY A 430 -21.34 57.49 10.21
N LEU A 431 -21.13 56.44 10.99
CA LEU A 431 -21.01 56.23 12.44
C LEU A 431 -20.40 54.80 12.65
N PRO A 432 -20.19 54.27 13.89
CA PRO A 432 -18.89 53.77 14.32
C PRO A 432 -18.80 52.25 14.57
N LEU A 433 -17.57 51.78 14.76
CA LEU A 433 -17.23 50.55 15.50
C LEU A 433 -17.71 50.65 16.97
N PRO A 434 -17.87 49.51 17.66
CA PRO A 434 -17.41 49.47 19.03
C PRO A 434 -16.41 48.34 19.31
N SER A 435 -15.52 48.71 20.21
CA SER A 435 -14.40 48.00 20.81
C SER A 435 -14.84 46.89 21.78
N VAL A 436 -14.05 45.80 21.77
CA VAL A 436 -13.44 45.09 22.91
C VAL A 436 -14.31 44.78 24.16
N CYS A 437 -14.45 43.49 24.45
CA CYS A 437 -14.45 42.94 25.81
C CYS A 437 -13.41 41.81 25.90
N THR A 438 -12.41 42.02 26.75
CA THR A 438 -11.45 41.06 27.30
C THR A 438 -12.06 40.26 28.45
N GLU A 439 -11.76 38.96 28.54
CA GLU A 439 -11.70 38.16 29.80
C GLU A 439 -10.76 36.97 29.52
N ALA A 440 -9.51 36.98 30.03
CA ALA A 440 -9.09 36.55 31.36
C ALA A 440 -9.19 35.02 31.56
N ALA A 441 -8.07 34.34 31.32
CA ALA A 441 -7.83 32.96 31.74
C ALA A 441 -7.55 32.90 33.25
N THR A 442 -8.14 31.93 33.94
CA THR A 442 -7.65 31.44 35.24
C THR A 442 -7.45 29.93 35.20
N PRO A 443 -6.40 29.38 35.84
CA PRO A 443 -6.00 27.99 35.69
C PRO A 443 -6.70 27.07 36.69
N ALA A 444 -7.02 25.84 36.27
CA ALA A 444 -7.34 24.74 37.18
C ALA A 444 -6.43 23.54 36.87
N SER A 445 -5.70 23.07 37.88
CA SER A 445 -4.88 21.84 37.86
C SER A 445 -5.73 20.62 38.32
N PRO A 446 -5.22 19.37 38.31
CA PRO A 446 -5.81 18.27 37.56
C PRO A 446 -6.60 17.27 38.43
N MET A 447 -7.60 16.60 37.85
CA MET A 447 -8.13 15.34 38.37
C MET A 447 -8.33 14.33 37.24
N ALA A 448 -8.12 13.08 37.63
CA ALA A 448 -7.77 11.94 36.80
C ALA A 448 -8.94 11.23 36.11
N SER A 449 -8.55 10.38 35.14
CA SER A 449 -9.21 9.20 34.60
C SER A 449 -10.39 9.36 33.62
N GLY A 450 -10.11 9.03 32.35
CA GLY A 450 -10.93 8.09 31.57
C GLY A 450 -11.84 8.68 30.48
N GLY A 451 -11.44 8.50 29.21
CA GLY A 451 -12.35 8.16 28.11
C GLY A 451 -12.96 9.29 27.27
N ALA A 452 -12.56 9.34 26.01
CA ALA A 452 -13.23 9.86 24.80
C ALA A 452 -13.75 11.31 24.78
N ASP A 453 -13.12 12.13 23.93
CA ASP A 453 -13.58 13.46 23.53
C ASP A 453 -14.88 13.39 22.71
N ALA A 454 -15.99 13.85 23.31
CA ALA A 454 -17.21 14.21 22.60
C ALA A 454 -17.49 15.71 22.83
N LEU A 455 -17.46 16.50 21.75
CA LEU A 455 -17.82 17.92 21.76
C LEU A 455 -19.35 18.07 21.82
N TRP A 456 -19.89 18.53 22.95
CA TRP A 456 -21.32 18.84 23.09
C TRP A 456 -21.59 20.31 22.77
N ILE A 457 -22.41 20.57 21.74
CA ILE A 457 -23.06 21.86 21.52
C ILE A 457 -24.51 21.73 21.95
N GLY A 458 -24.84 22.26 23.14
CA GLY A 458 -26.21 22.34 23.63
C GLY A 458 -26.94 23.55 23.06
N CYS A 459 -27.95 23.34 22.21
CA CYS A 459 -28.95 24.36 21.89
C CYS A 459 -30.07 24.30 22.94
N GLY A 460 -30.40 25.44 23.55
CA GLY A 460 -31.46 25.55 24.54
C GLY A 460 -32.85 25.26 23.98
N GLY A 461 -33.60 24.40 24.68
CA GLY A 461 -35.00 24.10 24.40
C GLY A 461 -35.34 22.68 24.85
N GLY A 462 -35.92 22.52 26.04
CA GLY A 462 -36.15 21.21 26.65
C GLY A 462 -37.20 20.37 25.92
N HIS A 463 -36.79 19.20 25.43
CA HIS A 463 -37.56 17.94 25.28
C HIS A 463 -36.56 16.77 25.08
N PRO A 464 -36.87 15.52 25.52
CA PRO A 464 -35.89 14.43 25.58
C PRO A 464 -35.69 13.72 24.22
N PRO A 465 -34.52 13.11 23.95
CA PRO A 465 -34.22 12.47 22.68
C PRO A 465 -34.82 11.06 22.57
N VAL A 466 -35.29 10.70 21.37
CA VAL A 466 -35.64 9.32 20.98
C VAL A 466 -34.52 8.79 20.09
N ILE A 467 -34.01 7.61 20.42
CA ILE A 467 -32.89 6.93 19.74
C ILE A 467 -33.42 6.18 18.50
N GLY A 468 -32.83 6.45 17.33
CA GLY A 468 -33.05 5.73 16.08
C GLY A 468 -31.72 5.34 15.41
N ALA A 469 -31.66 4.13 14.86
CA ALA A 469 -30.45 3.40 14.45
C ALA A 469 -29.64 4.02 13.29
N ALA A 470 -28.35 3.68 13.26
CA ALA A 470 -27.37 4.14 12.29
C ALA A 470 -27.65 3.66 10.86
N GLY A 471 -27.66 4.61 9.91
CA GLY A 471 -27.68 4.35 8.48
C GLY A 471 -28.66 5.22 7.69
N ASP A 472 -28.42 6.54 7.63
CA ASP A 472 -28.89 7.42 6.54
C ASP A 472 -28.40 8.86 6.78
N TRP A 473 -27.29 9.27 6.15
CA TRP A 473 -26.91 10.67 6.08
C TRP A 473 -27.59 11.32 4.86
N ARG A 474 -28.84 11.78 5.04
CA ARG A 474 -29.44 12.76 4.13
C ARG A 474 -29.20 14.16 4.68
N ALA A 475 -28.69 15.05 3.83
CA ALA A 475 -28.34 16.43 4.12
C ALA A 475 -29.49 17.21 4.79
N PHE A 476 -29.21 17.87 5.92
CA PHE A 476 -30.11 18.86 6.52
C PHE A 476 -29.78 20.25 5.96
N GLN A 477 -30.64 20.75 5.06
CA GLN A 477 -30.70 22.16 4.70
C GLN A 477 -31.48 22.92 5.78
N CYS A 478 -30.87 23.97 6.36
CA CYS A 478 -31.59 24.98 7.12
C CYS A 478 -32.18 26.01 6.15
N ASN A 479 -33.48 25.93 5.87
CA ASN A 479 -34.21 27.00 5.17
C ASN A 479 -34.63 28.08 6.17
N ALA A 480 -33.99 29.25 6.11
CA ALA A 480 -34.55 30.49 6.64
C ALA A 480 -35.21 31.27 5.48
N PRO A 481 -36.44 31.80 5.63
CA PRO A 481 -37.12 32.50 4.55
C PRO A 481 -36.59 33.93 4.41
N GLY A 482 -36.00 34.27 3.25
CA GLY A 482 -35.80 35.66 2.81
C GLY A 482 -34.36 36.15 2.62
N ALA A 483 -33.54 35.48 1.79
CA ALA A 483 -32.34 36.09 1.22
C ALA A 483 -32.12 35.59 -0.23
N SER A 484 -32.03 36.53 -1.16
CA SER A 484 -31.79 36.33 -2.59
C SER A 484 -30.31 36.10 -2.90
N GLU A 485 -30.07 35.14 -3.81
CA GLU A 485 -28.88 34.81 -4.62
C GLU A 485 -27.53 35.49 -4.34
N GLY A 486 -26.50 34.66 -4.17
CA GLY A 486 -25.14 34.99 -4.59
C GLY A 486 -24.03 34.41 -3.71
N THR A 487 -23.16 33.59 -4.33
CA THR A 487 -21.83 33.16 -3.90
C THR A 487 -21.74 31.90 -3.03
N ALA A 488 -21.29 30.82 -3.67
CA ALA A 488 -20.81 29.60 -3.03
C ALA A 488 -19.40 29.82 -2.45
N VAL A 489 -19.16 29.35 -1.22
CA VAL A 489 -17.82 29.13 -0.67
C VAL A 489 -17.77 27.67 -0.22
N SER A 490 -16.92 26.89 -0.90
CA SER A 490 -16.60 25.50 -0.54
C SER A 490 -15.70 25.50 0.69
N LEU A 491 -15.97 24.60 1.63
CA LEU A 491 -14.96 24.13 2.59
C LEU A 491 -14.07 23.08 1.92
#